data_AF-A0AAX3M481-F1
#
_entry.id   AF-A0AAX3M481-F1
#
_cell.length_a   1.000
_cell.length_b   1.000
_cell.length_c   1.000
_cell.angle_alpha   90.00
_cell.angle_beta   90.00
_cell.angle_gamma   90.00
#
_symmetry.space_group_name_H-M   'P 1'
#
loop_
_entity.id
_entity.type
_entity.pdbx_description
1 polymer ?
#
loop_
_entity_poly.entity_id
_entity_poly.type
_entity_poly.pdbx_seq_one_letter_code
_entity_poly.pdbx_strand_id
1 'polypeptide(L)'
;MKIRYLFQKDERDIPSSEMGINDWLKRIVIIAILGNIASYIWLVLTATANFQRGLDLIGTVVVVMYGTISIMTLLFTIIFLVSNTLSKGLVSNTVFISCTVVLLALSVSQFKAIEPAGWLTERIETHELVTTSDQQYQYRLELVNTFQSNEKVRLYLKHIHTGKESKINLAIDLGDAYIIQSSDKRWVNMESTDQPHRYIMTINDVFSIPKDTFLIDTAQATSTLIAQEKEINYE
;
A
#
# COMPACT_ATOMS: atom_id res chain seq x y z
N MET A 1 -78.06 -16.94 -23.80
CA MET A 1 -77.41 -18.10 -24.45
C MET A 1 -76.07 -17.61 -25.02
N LYS A 2 -75.04 -17.49 -24.18
CA LYS A 2 -73.92 -18.44 -23.97
C LYS A 2 -72.75 -18.24 -24.96
N ILE A 3 -72.06 -17.10 -24.84
CA ILE A 3 -70.70 -16.88 -25.40
C ILE A 3 -69.81 -16.37 -24.26
N ARG A 4 -69.59 -17.22 -23.27
CA ARG A 4 -68.75 -16.94 -22.08
C ARG A 4 -68.00 -18.23 -21.72
N TYR A 5 -67.21 -18.77 -22.64
CA TYR A 5 -66.51 -20.06 -22.44
C TYR A 5 -65.21 -20.23 -23.25
N LEU A 6 -64.49 -19.17 -23.60
CA LEU A 6 -63.18 -19.32 -24.29
C LEU A 6 -62.01 -18.56 -23.68
N PHE A 7 -62.18 -17.94 -22.50
CA PHE A 7 -61.08 -17.32 -21.75
C PHE A 7 -60.97 -17.88 -20.33
N GLN A 8 -61.10 -19.20 -20.21
CA GLN A 8 -60.61 -19.94 -19.04
C GLN A 8 -59.47 -20.81 -19.52
N LYS A 9 -58.39 -20.16 -19.98
CA LYS A 9 -57.09 -20.82 -20.11
C LYS A 9 -56.65 -21.07 -18.68
N ASP A 10 -56.63 -22.34 -18.30
CA ASP A 10 -56.24 -22.85 -17.00
C ASP A 10 -54.95 -22.16 -16.56
N GLU A 11 -55.05 -21.39 -15.48
CA GLU A 11 -53.93 -20.72 -14.80
C GLU A 11 -53.21 -21.71 -13.86
N ARG A 12 -53.48 -23.00 -14.04
CA ARG A 12 -52.92 -24.13 -13.29
C ARG A 12 -52.29 -25.07 -14.30
N ASP A 13 -51.04 -24.78 -14.62
CA ASP A 13 -50.02 -25.66 -15.22
C ASP A 13 -49.03 -24.85 -16.06
N ILE A 14 -48.59 -23.71 -15.52
CA ILE A 14 -47.26 -23.22 -15.86
C ILE A 14 -46.33 -24.00 -14.93
N PRO A 15 -45.49 -24.91 -15.45
CA PRO A 15 -44.58 -25.66 -14.61
C PRO A 15 -43.70 -24.67 -13.84
N SER A 16 -43.50 -24.93 -12.55
CA SER A 16 -42.61 -24.21 -11.64
C SER A 16 -41.13 -24.19 -12.08
N SER A 17 -40.85 -24.61 -13.32
CA SER A 17 -39.55 -24.58 -13.98
C SER A 17 -39.29 -23.30 -14.76
N GLU A 18 -40.22 -22.33 -14.83
CA GLU A 18 -39.82 -20.92 -15.02
C GLU A 18 -39.22 -20.40 -13.71
N MET A 19 -38.10 -21.00 -13.32
CA MET A 19 -37.30 -20.63 -12.17
C MET A 19 -36.62 -19.30 -12.51
N GLY A 20 -37.41 -18.22 -12.44
CA GLY A 20 -36.89 -16.87 -12.34
C GLY A 20 -35.80 -16.87 -11.29
N ILE A 21 -34.66 -16.24 -11.60
CA ILE A 21 -33.42 -16.31 -10.82
C ILE A 21 -33.73 -16.48 -9.34
N ASN A 22 -33.36 -17.64 -8.81
CA ASN A 22 -33.58 -17.93 -7.41
C ASN A 22 -33.04 -16.76 -6.58
N ASP A 23 -33.85 -16.22 -5.66
CA ASP A 23 -33.50 -15.00 -4.93
C ASP A 23 -32.16 -15.10 -4.19
N TRP A 24 -31.67 -16.30 -3.92
CA TRP A 24 -30.32 -16.55 -3.40
C TRP A 24 -29.21 -16.07 -4.36
N LEU A 25 -29.33 -16.29 -5.67
CA LEU A 25 -28.32 -15.88 -6.65
C LEU A 25 -28.28 -14.36 -6.77
N LYS A 26 -29.44 -13.69 -6.78
CA LYS A 26 -29.51 -12.22 -6.76
C LYS A 26 -28.78 -11.64 -5.55
N ARG A 27 -28.98 -12.24 -4.36
CA ARG A 27 -28.30 -11.82 -3.13
C ARG A 27 -26.78 -11.98 -3.24
N ILE A 28 -26.29 -13.10 -3.77
CA ILE A 28 -24.85 -13.30 -3.99
C ILE A 28 -24.28 -12.25 -4.93
N VAL A 29 -24.97 -11.95 -6.03
CA VAL A 29 -24.51 -10.95 -7.00
C VAL A 29 -24.49 -9.55 -6.37
N ILE A 30 -25.50 -9.19 -5.59
CA ILE A 30 -25.53 -7.93 -4.84
C ILE A 30 -24.33 -7.85 -3.87
N ILE A 31 -24.02 -8.92 -3.15
CA ILE A 31 -22.85 -8.97 -2.27
C ILE A 31 -21.55 -8.82 -3.08
N ALA A 32 -21.43 -9.48 -4.24
CA ALA A 32 -20.27 -9.35 -5.11
C ALA A 32 -20.09 -7.91 -5.61
N ILE A 33 -21.16 -7.25 -6.05
CA ILE A 33 -21.19 -5.84 -6.45
C ILE A 33 -20.68 -4.94 -5.32
N LEU A 34 -21.24 -5.10 -4.11
CA LEU A 34 -20.82 -4.33 -2.95
C LEU A 34 -19.34 -4.57 -2.59
N GLY A 35 -18.89 -5.83 -2.65
CA GLY A 35 -17.50 -6.19 -2.44
C GLY A 35 -16.55 -5.54 -3.45
N ASN A 36 -16.94 -5.52 -4.73
CA ASN A 36 -16.16 -4.88 -5.79
C ASN A 36 -16.10 -3.35 -5.64
N ILE A 37 -17.20 -2.71 -5.23
CA ILE A 37 -17.21 -1.27 -4.93
C ILE A 37 -16.28 -0.97 -3.74
N ALA A 38 -16.35 -1.76 -2.67
CA ALA A 38 -15.48 -1.61 -1.51
C ALA A 38 -14.00 -1.81 -1.86
N SER A 39 -13.67 -2.84 -2.65
CA SER A 39 -12.30 -3.07 -3.11
C SER A 39 -11.80 -1.99 -4.06
N TYR A 40 -12.68 -1.41 -4.89
CA TYR A 40 -12.32 -0.29 -5.75
C TYR A 40 -12.05 0.99 -4.94
N ILE A 41 -12.89 1.30 -3.95
CA ILE A 41 -12.63 2.42 -3.02
C ILE A 41 -11.30 2.20 -2.30
N TRP A 42 -11.05 0.98 -1.82
CA TRP A 42 -9.77 0.62 -1.19
C TRP A 42 -8.58 0.84 -2.14
N LEU A 43 -8.68 0.39 -3.39
CA LEU A 43 -7.66 0.59 -4.42
C LEU A 43 -7.35 2.08 -4.62
N VAL A 44 -8.39 2.90 -4.79
CA VAL A 44 -8.23 4.35 -5.01
C VAL A 44 -7.60 5.01 -3.79
N LEU A 45 -8.10 4.75 -2.58
CA LEU A 45 -7.54 5.34 -1.36
C LEU A 45 -6.06 5.00 -1.19
N THR A 46 -5.71 3.73 -1.38
CA THR A 46 -4.34 3.26 -1.18
C THR A 46 -3.41 3.80 -2.27
N ALA A 47 -3.85 3.82 -3.53
CA ALA A 47 -3.07 4.43 -4.61
C ALA A 47 -2.90 5.95 -4.39
N THR A 48 -3.91 6.63 -3.85
CA THR A 48 -3.82 8.05 -3.53
C THR A 48 -2.91 8.35 -2.34
N ALA A 49 -2.81 7.44 -1.38
CA ALA A 49 -1.83 7.56 -0.31
C ALA A 49 -0.39 7.47 -0.84
N ASN A 50 -0.17 6.69 -1.90
CA ASN A 50 1.14 6.56 -2.55
C ASN A 50 1.49 7.73 -3.50
N PHE A 51 0.51 8.57 -3.89
CA PHE A 51 0.76 9.80 -4.68
C PHE A 51 1.53 10.89 -3.91
N GLN A 52 1.97 10.64 -2.68
CA GLN A 52 2.96 11.51 -2.01
C GLN A 52 4.33 11.51 -2.73
N ARG A 53 4.59 10.55 -3.63
CA ARG A 53 5.74 10.55 -4.51
C ARG A 53 5.45 11.37 -5.76
N GLY A 54 6.32 12.33 -6.10
CA GLY A 54 6.08 13.39 -7.11
C GLY A 54 5.59 12.95 -8.49
N LEU A 55 5.74 11.68 -8.87
CA LEU A 55 5.09 11.04 -10.02
C LEU A 55 4.97 9.53 -9.76
N ASP A 56 3.99 9.07 -8.99
CA ASP A 56 3.69 7.63 -8.91
C ASP A 56 2.94 7.14 -10.18
N LEU A 57 3.70 7.05 -11.27
CA LEU A 57 3.24 6.53 -12.56
C LEU A 57 2.75 5.08 -12.41
N ILE A 58 3.38 4.30 -11.54
CA ILE A 58 3.05 2.88 -11.32
C ILE A 58 1.68 2.77 -10.64
N GLY A 59 1.47 3.50 -9.54
CA GLY A 59 0.18 3.55 -8.85
C GLY A 59 -0.95 4.02 -9.78
N THR A 60 -0.68 5.06 -10.59
CA THR A 60 -1.65 5.55 -11.59
C THR A 60 -2.01 4.47 -12.62
N VAL A 61 -1.00 3.79 -13.18
CA VAL A 61 -1.21 2.72 -14.18
C VAL A 61 -1.99 1.55 -13.57
N VAL A 62 -1.71 1.16 -12.33
CA VAL A 62 -2.46 0.11 -11.61
C VAL A 62 -3.92 0.51 -11.42
N VAL A 63 -4.20 1.73 -10.95
CA VAL A 63 -5.58 2.22 -10.76
C VAL A 63 -6.32 2.27 -12.09
N VAL A 64 -5.68 2.77 -13.16
CA VAL A 64 -6.32 2.87 -14.47
C VAL A 64 -6.62 1.47 -15.03
N MET A 65 -5.66 0.54 -15.01
CA MET A 65 -5.87 -0.81 -15.56
C MET A 65 -6.91 -1.60 -14.77
N TYR A 66 -6.70 -1.78 -13.45
CA TYR A 66 -7.62 -2.57 -12.63
C TYR A 66 -8.95 -1.86 -12.43
N GLY A 67 -8.95 -0.54 -12.31
CA GLY A 67 -10.15 0.26 -12.13
C GLY A 67 -11.07 0.23 -13.34
N THR A 68 -10.51 0.45 -14.54
CA THR A 68 -11.31 0.45 -15.77
C THR A 68 -11.96 -0.91 -16.01
N ILE A 69 -11.19 -2.00 -15.91
CA ILE A 69 -11.71 -3.37 -16.09
C ILE A 69 -12.80 -3.68 -15.05
N SER A 70 -12.60 -3.25 -13.79
CA SER A 70 -13.56 -3.45 -12.71
C SER A 70 -14.86 -2.71 -12.96
N ILE A 71 -14.81 -1.42 -13.32
CA ILE A 71 -15.99 -0.60 -13.60
C ILE A 71 -16.77 -1.15 -14.79
N MET A 72 -16.09 -1.56 -15.87
CA MET A 72 -16.76 -2.16 -17.03
C MET A 72 -17.49 -3.44 -16.65
N THR A 73 -16.84 -4.33 -15.89
CA THR A 73 -17.45 -5.60 -15.43
C THR A 73 -18.61 -5.35 -14.48
N LEU A 74 -18.49 -4.36 -13.59
CA LEU A 74 -19.54 -3.94 -12.66
C LEU A 74 -20.78 -3.45 -13.40
N LEU A 75 -20.62 -2.52 -14.35
CA LEU A 75 -21.71 -1.98 -15.16
C LEU A 75 -22.40 -3.08 -15.96
N PHE A 76 -21.63 -3.97 -16.59
CA PHE A 76 -22.19 -5.10 -17.33
C PHE A 76 -23.02 -6.01 -16.42
N THR A 77 -22.52 -6.32 -15.22
CA THR A 77 -23.22 -7.14 -14.24
C THR A 77 -24.53 -6.48 -13.76
N ILE A 78 -24.52 -5.17 -13.53
CA ILE A 78 -25.72 -4.39 -13.14
C ILE A 78 -26.76 -4.39 -14.27
N ILE A 79 -26.33 -4.15 -15.52
CA ILE A 79 -27.24 -4.18 -16.69
C ILE A 79 -27.88 -5.55 -16.82
N PHE A 80 -27.12 -6.64 -16.65
CA PHE A 80 -27.68 -8.00 -16.66
C PHE A 80 -28.68 -8.23 -15.53
N LEU A 81 -28.38 -7.75 -14.32
CA LEU A 81 -29.25 -7.87 -13.15
C LEU A 81 -30.59 -7.13 -13.34
N VAL A 82 -30.57 -5.92 -13.92
CA VAL A 82 -31.76 -5.07 -14.11
C VAL A 82 -32.57 -5.47 -15.35
N SER A 83 -31.91 -5.86 -16.44
CA SER A 83 -32.58 -6.13 -17.73
C SER A 83 -33.46 -7.38 -17.73
N ASN A 84 -33.45 -8.19 -16.66
CA ASN A 84 -34.16 -9.47 -16.55
C ASN A 84 -33.90 -10.42 -17.74
N THR A 85 -32.81 -10.21 -18.48
CA THR A 85 -32.42 -10.99 -19.67
C THR A 85 -32.01 -12.43 -19.31
N LEU A 86 -31.83 -12.67 -18.02
CA LEU A 86 -31.38 -13.91 -17.38
C LEU A 86 -32.36 -15.09 -17.53
N SER A 87 -33.63 -14.86 -17.86
CA SER A 87 -34.59 -15.95 -18.05
C SER A 87 -34.58 -16.56 -19.45
N LYS A 88 -33.81 -16.04 -20.42
CA LYS A 88 -34.00 -16.35 -21.85
C LYS A 88 -33.13 -17.48 -22.42
N GLY A 89 -32.21 -18.06 -21.64
CA GLY A 89 -31.45 -19.24 -22.10
C GLY A 89 -30.17 -19.56 -21.33
N LEU A 90 -29.68 -20.79 -21.50
CA LEU A 90 -28.47 -21.32 -20.85
C LEU A 90 -27.23 -20.41 -21.06
N VAL A 91 -27.06 -19.88 -22.27
CA VAL A 91 -25.91 -19.01 -22.61
C VAL A 91 -25.90 -17.74 -21.76
N SER A 92 -27.06 -17.09 -21.58
CA SER A 92 -27.16 -15.86 -20.77
C SER A 92 -26.83 -16.12 -19.31
N ASN A 93 -27.24 -17.27 -18.77
CA ASN A 93 -26.93 -17.67 -17.40
C ASN A 93 -25.44 -17.96 -17.22
N THR A 94 -24.81 -18.65 -18.16
CA THR A 94 -23.36 -18.91 -18.13
C THR A 94 -22.56 -17.61 -18.16
N VAL A 95 -22.93 -16.65 -19.01
CA VAL A 95 -22.27 -15.34 -19.10
C VAL A 95 -22.44 -14.55 -17.80
N PHE A 96 -23.61 -14.59 -17.18
CA PHE A 96 -23.84 -13.87 -15.93
C PHE A 96 -23.06 -14.44 -14.75
N ILE A 97 -23.02 -15.77 -14.64
CA ILE A 97 -22.23 -16.45 -13.62
C ILE A 97 -20.75 -16.15 -13.84
N SER A 98 -20.26 -16.20 -15.09
CA SER A 98 -18.85 -15.89 -15.38
C SER A 98 -18.49 -14.45 -15.04
N CYS A 99 -19.34 -13.46 -15.37
CA CYS A 99 -19.15 -12.06 -14.97
C CYS A 99 -19.08 -11.91 -13.45
N THR A 100 -19.94 -12.61 -12.71
CA THR A 100 -19.94 -12.58 -11.23
C THR A 100 -18.63 -13.14 -10.66
N VAL A 101 -18.14 -14.26 -11.22
CA VAL A 101 -16.86 -14.85 -10.82
C VAL A 101 -15.70 -13.91 -11.12
N VAL A 102 -15.67 -13.29 -12.30
CA VAL A 102 -14.65 -12.30 -12.66
C VAL A 102 -14.68 -11.11 -11.72
N LEU A 103 -15.86 -10.61 -11.36
CA LEU A 103 -16.04 -9.47 -10.46
C LEU A 103 -15.51 -9.76 -9.05
N LEU A 104 -15.74 -10.97 -8.53
CA LEU A 104 -15.16 -11.44 -7.27
C LEU A 104 -13.64 -11.59 -7.36
N ALA A 105 -13.12 -12.18 -8.45
CA ALA A 105 -11.69 -12.33 -8.66
C ALA A 105 -10.97 -10.97 -8.71
N LEU A 106 -11.54 -10.01 -9.45
CA LEU A 106 -11.04 -8.64 -9.52
C LEU A 106 -11.05 -7.96 -8.14
N SER A 107 -12.09 -8.19 -7.34
CA SER A 107 -12.16 -7.63 -5.98
C SER A 107 -11.00 -8.11 -5.10
N VAL A 108 -10.71 -9.43 -5.13
CA VAL A 108 -9.56 -10.00 -4.41
C VAL A 108 -8.23 -9.45 -4.94
N SER A 109 -8.08 -9.34 -6.27
CA SER A 109 -6.88 -8.78 -6.89
C SER A 109 -6.66 -7.33 -6.49
N GLN A 110 -7.71 -6.50 -6.45
CA GLN A 110 -7.63 -5.08 -6.05
C GLN A 110 -7.15 -4.92 -4.61
N PHE A 111 -7.61 -5.76 -3.68
CA PHE A 111 -7.11 -5.74 -2.31
C PHE A 111 -5.64 -6.13 -2.19
N LYS A 112 -5.17 -7.06 -3.03
CA LYS A 112 -3.77 -7.54 -3.04
C LYS A 112 -2.82 -6.68 -3.86
N ALA A 113 -3.34 -5.84 -4.76
CA ALA A 113 -2.53 -5.11 -5.73
C ALA A 113 -1.64 -4.04 -5.10
N ILE A 114 -1.87 -3.66 -3.83
CA ILE A 114 -1.15 -2.55 -3.21
C ILE A 114 -0.58 -2.95 -1.86
N GLU A 115 0.70 -2.64 -1.67
CA GLU A 115 1.42 -2.86 -0.42
C GLU A 115 0.98 -1.82 0.63
N PRO A 116 0.66 -2.23 1.88
CA PRO A 116 0.31 -1.29 2.94
C PRO A 116 1.51 -0.50 3.49
N ALA A 117 2.73 -0.92 3.15
CA ALA A 117 3.97 -0.27 3.58
C ALA A 117 4.14 1.11 2.93
N GLY A 118 4.52 2.11 3.72
CA GLY A 118 4.59 3.52 3.33
C GLY A 118 3.34 4.31 3.74
N TRP A 119 2.16 3.68 3.74
CA TRP A 119 0.90 4.33 4.10
C TRP A 119 0.38 3.94 5.48
N LEU A 120 0.12 2.65 5.71
CA LEU A 120 -0.45 2.16 6.97
C LEU A 120 0.65 1.80 7.98
N THR A 121 1.80 1.38 7.48
CA THR A 121 2.99 1.07 8.26
C THR A 121 4.18 1.82 7.68
N GLU A 122 5.08 2.30 8.54
CA GLU A 122 6.35 2.89 8.10
C GLU A 122 7.11 1.90 7.21
N ARG A 123 7.49 2.32 6.00
CA ARG A 123 8.44 1.57 5.18
C ARG A 123 9.83 1.97 5.66
N ILE A 124 10.55 1.03 6.27
CA ILE A 124 11.85 1.30 6.86
C ILE A 124 12.91 0.61 6.00
N GLU A 125 13.79 1.40 5.41
CA GLU A 125 14.99 0.94 4.74
C GLU A 125 16.15 1.06 5.72
N THR A 126 16.81 -0.06 5.99
CA THR A 126 17.84 -0.15 7.04
C THR A 126 19.10 -0.80 6.49
N HIS A 127 20.24 -0.35 6.99
CA HIS A 127 21.51 -1.03 6.78
C HIS A 127 21.82 -2.05 7.90
N GLU A 128 22.97 -2.73 7.79
CA GLU A 128 23.48 -3.63 8.82
C GLU A 128 23.60 -2.94 10.19
N LEU A 129 23.34 -3.72 11.23
CA LEU A 129 23.45 -3.28 12.62
C LEU A 129 24.92 -3.26 13.04
N VAL A 130 25.44 -2.10 13.43
CA VAL A 130 26.84 -1.90 13.82
C VAL A 130 26.93 -1.73 15.33
N THR A 131 28.01 -2.21 15.95
CA THR A 131 28.28 -2.01 17.37
C THR A 131 29.25 -0.84 17.58
N THR A 132 29.01 -0.02 18.59
CA THR A 132 29.92 1.06 18.99
C THR A 132 31.26 0.53 19.47
N SER A 133 32.31 1.35 19.36
CA SER A 133 33.67 0.98 19.82
C SER A 133 33.73 0.63 21.32
N ASP A 134 32.90 1.30 22.13
CA ASP A 134 32.75 1.08 23.57
C ASP A 134 31.83 -0.11 23.93
N GLN A 135 31.28 -0.80 22.93
CA GLN A 135 30.37 -1.95 23.05
C GLN A 135 29.13 -1.69 23.92
N GLN A 136 28.71 -0.43 24.06
CA GLN A 136 27.50 -0.09 24.81
C GLN A 136 26.23 -0.21 23.97
N TYR A 137 26.31 0.14 22.68
CA TYR A 137 25.16 0.23 21.79
C TYR A 137 25.38 -0.49 20.46
N GLN A 138 24.28 -1.05 19.95
CA GLN A 138 24.09 -1.41 18.56
C GLN A 138 23.29 -0.31 17.87
N TYR A 139 23.68 0.08 16.66
CA TYR A 139 23.09 1.18 15.95
C TYR A 139 22.99 0.95 14.45
N ARG A 140 22.05 1.63 13.81
CA ARG A 140 21.93 1.71 12.35
C ARG A 140 21.12 2.94 11.96
N LEU A 141 21.34 3.40 10.73
CA LEU A 141 20.49 4.41 10.12
C LEU A 141 19.22 3.75 9.59
N GLU A 142 18.07 4.35 9.88
CA GLU A 142 16.78 3.98 9.34
C GLU A 142 16.25 5.13 8.49
N LEU A 143 16.03 4.85 7.21
CA LEU A 143 15.34 5.74 6.30
C LEU A 143 13.88 5.32 6.30
N VAL A 144 13.01 6.24 6.70
CA VAL A 144 11.58 5.96 6.85
C VAL A 144 10.84 6.67 5.74
N ASN A 145 10.01 5.92 5.02
CA ASN A 145 9.13 6.43 3.97
C ASN A 145 9.88 7.23 2.90
N THR A 146 11.06 6.75 2.51
CA THR A 146 11.89 7.35 1.45
C THR A 146 11.04 7.72 0.22
N PHE A 147 11.24 8.92 -0.33
CA PHE A 147 10.48 9.48 -1.49
C PHE A 147 9.01 9.83 -1.22
N GLN A 148 8.62 10.01 0.04
CA GLN A 148 7.29 10.47 0.41
C GLN A 148 7.40 11.79 1.19
N SER A 149 6.34 12.61 1.17
CA SER A 149 6.29 13.88 1.91
C SER A 149 6.51 13.76 3.43
N ASN A 150 6.31 12.55 3.99
CA ASN A 150 6.53 12.23 5.39
C ASN A 150 7.85 11.47 5.62
N GLU A 151 8.79 11.58 4.69
CA GLU A 151 10.11 10.98 4.85
C GLU A 151 10.83 11.54 6.06
N LYS A 152 11.64 10.68 6.69
CA LYS A 152 12.48 11.06 7.81
C LYS A 152 13.64 10.10 7.94
N VAL A 153 14.77 10.63 8.38
CA VAL A 153 15.92 9.83 8.76
C VAL A 153 15.98 9.74 10.26
N ARG A 154 16.23 8.53 10.79
CA ARG A 154 16.42 8.33 12.22
C ARG A 154 17.54 7.36 12.51
N LEU A 155 18.19 7.55 13.64
CA LEU A 155 19.14 6.60 14.21
C LEU A 155 18.37 5.62 15.09
N TYR A 156 18.44 4.34 14.75
CA TYR A 156 18.02 3.27 15.66
C TYR A 156 19.18 2.95 16.60
N LEU A 157 18.88 2.87 17.89
CA LEU A 157 19.83 2.50 18.94
C LEU A 157 19.24 1.36 19.77
N LYS A 158 20.07 0.38 20.07
CA LYS A 158 19.76 -0.72 20.98
C LYS A 158 20.89 -0.88 21.97
N HIS A 159 20.58 -0.70 23.25
CA HIS A 159 21.56 -0.93 24.31
C HIS A 159 21.87 -2.43 24.42
N ILE A 160 23.13 -2.81 24.40
CA ILE A 160 23.53 -4.23 24.30
C ILE A 160 23.15 -5.01 25.56
N HIS A 161 23.44 -4.46 26.75
CA HIS A 161 23.17 -5.14 28.01
C HIS A 161 21.70 -5.14 28.45
N THR A 162 20.98 -4.04 28.26
CA THR A 162 19.58 -3.92 28.72
C THR A 162 18.57 -4.30 27.66
N GLY A 163 18.98 -4.38 26.39
CA GLY A 163 18.08 -4.59 25.25
C GLY A 163 17.14 -3.41 24.96
N LYS A 164 17.27 -2.29 25.68
CA LYS A 164 16.40 -1.12 25.51
C LYS A 164 16.65 -0.47 24.15
N GLU A 165 15.58 -0.26 23.40
CA GLU A 165 15.61 0.38 22.09
C GLU A 165 15.23 1.87 22.19
N SER A 166 15.86 2.69 21.36
CA SER A 166 15.58 4.11 21.20
C SER A 166 15.70 4.51 19.73
N LYS A 167 14.97 5.56 19.35
CA LYS A 167 14.95 6.10 17.99
C LYS A 167 15.15 7.60 18.07
N ILE A 168 16.18 8.11 17.41
CA ILE A 168 16.54 9.53 17.42
C ILE A 168 16.36 10.08 16.01
N ASN A 169 15.48 11.06 15.85
CA ASN A 169 15.30 11.72 14.55
C ASN A 169 16.54 12.54 14.19
N LEU A 170 16.91 12.51 12.92
CA LEU A 170 18.03 13.26 12.37
C LEU A 170 17.49 14.27 11.37
N ALA A 171 17.94 15.52 11.47
CA ALA A 171 17.56 16.59 10.56
C ALA A 171 18.44 16.52 9.30
N ILE A 172 18.18 15.54 8.45
CA ILE A 172 18.88 15.32 7.17
C ILE A 172 17.89 15.59 6.06
N ASP A 173 18.30 16.39 5.09
CA ASP A 173 17.55 16.62 3.85
C ASP A 173 18.00 15.58 2.82
N LEU A 174 17.09 14.70 2.39
CA LEU A 174 17.39 13.59 1.48
C LEU A 174 17.37 14.01 0.00
N GLY A 175 16.87 15.20 -0.33
CA GLY A 175 16.77 15.69 -1.71
C GLY A 175 15.97 14.80 -2.66
N ASP A 176 15.83 15.24 -3.92
CA ASP A 176 14.96 14.57 -4.91
C ASP A 176 15.58 13.32 -5.56
N ALA A 177 16.90 13.11 -5.44
CA ALA A 177 17.66 12.13 -6.21
C ALA A 177 18.39 11.11 -5.34
N TYR A 178 17.68 10.52 -4.38
CA TYR A 178 18.25 9.44 -3.58
C TYR A 178 18.19 8.10 -4.35
N ILE A 179 19.30 7.38 -4.46
CA ILE A 179 19.32 6.01 -4.98
C ILE A 179 20.08 5.15 -3.97
N ILE A 180 19.35 4.36 -3.18
CA ILE A 180 19.99 3.31 -2.37
C ILE A 180 20.45 2.22 -3.31
N GLN A 181 21.73 2.18 -3.65
CA GLN A 181 22.33 0.91 -4.04
C GLN A 181 22.77 0.18 -2.77
N SER A 182 22.54 -1.13 -2.74
CA SER A 182 23.08 -2.02 -1.71
C SER A 182 24.61 -2.01 -1.80
N SER A 183 25.24 -1.02 -1.16
CA SER A 183 26.67 -0.95 -0.98
C SER A 183 27.04 -1.67 0.31
N ASP A 184 28.10 -2.48 0.26
CA ASP A 184 28.75 -3.07 1.43
C ASP A 184 29.42 -2.01 2.34
N LYS A 185 29.35 -0.72 1.99
CA LYS A 185 29.89 0.37 2.79
C LYS A 185 28.92 0.74 3.91
N ARG A 186 29.46 0.87 5.13
CA ARG A 186 28.73 1.39 6.29
C ARG A 186 28.24 2.80 6.05
N TRP A 187 26.95 3.04 6.24
CA TRP A 187 26.33 4.35 6.03
C TRP A 187 26.68 5.37 7.11
N VAL A 188 26.90 4.89 8.33
CA VAL A 188 27.11 5.73 9.50
C VAL A 188 28.20 5.15 10.37
N ASN A 189 29.04 6.01 10.92
CA ASN A 189 29.99 5.68 11.97
C ASN A 189 29.66 6.47 13.24
N MET A 190 29.78 5.83 14.39
CA MET A 190 29.50 6.46 15.68
C MET A 190 30.69 6.24 16.63
N GLU A 191 31.28 7.34 17.08
CA GLU A 191 32.46 7.37 17.93
C GLU A 191 32.10 7.93 19.32
N SER A 192 32.59 7.26 20.36
CA SER A 192 32.41 7.70 21.74
C SER A 192 33.18 8.99 22.01
N THR A 193 32.59 9.91 22.78
CA THR A 193 33.27 11.11 23.28
C THR A 193 33.79 10.92 24.71
N ASP A 194 34.51 11.91 25.23
CA ASP A 194 34.93 11.94 26.64
C ASP A 194 33.73 12.05 27.61
N GLN A 195 32.55 12.40 27.11
CA GLN A 195 31.33 12.53 27.90
C GLN A 195 30.48 11.26 27.80
N PRO A 196 29.99 10.72 28.93
CA PRO A 196 29.13 9.55 28.91
C PRO A 196 27.83 9.85 28.17
N HIS A 197 27.30 8.86 27.46
CA HIS A 197 26.07 8.96 26.66
C HIS A 197 26.13 9.92 25.47
N ARG A 198 27.30 10.47 25.15
CA ARG A 198 27.48 11.36 24.00
C ARG A 198 28.40 10.76 22.98
N TYR A 199 27.94 10.80 21.73
CA TYR A 199 28.62 10.21 20.59
C TYR A 199 28.66 11.20 19.44
N ILE A 200 29.75 11.15 18.67
CA ILE A 200 29.85 11.82 17.38
C ILE A 200 29.44 10.81 16.33
N MET A 201 28.38 11.12 15.60
CA MET A 201 27.87 10.30 14.51
C MET A 201 28.18 11.00 13.20
N THR A 202 28.94 10.33 12.33
CA THR A 202 29.29 10.83 11.01
C THR A 202 28.59 9.98 9.96
N ILE A 203 27.84 10.63 9.08
CA ILE A 203 27.28 9.98 7.89
C ILE A 203 28.42 9.91 6.87
N ASN A 204 28.74 8.70 6.44
CA ASN A 204 29.72 8.54 5.38
C ASN A 204 29.10 8.99 4.06
N ASP A 205 29.92 9.43 3.11
CA ASP A 205 29.48 9.76 1.76
C ASP A 205 28.78 8.56 1.11
N VAL A 206 27.45 8.57 1.23
CA VAL A 206 26.56 7.48 0.86
C VAL A 206 25.43 8.11 0.07
N PHE A 207 25.49 7.90 -1.24
CA PHE A 207 24.41 8.14 -2.20
C PHE A 207 23.78 9.53 -2.09
N SER A 208 24.56 10.57 -2.38
CA SER A 208 24.08 11.96 -2.47
C SER A 208 23.51 12.54 -1.17
N ILE A 209 23.68 11.84 -0.03
CA ILE A 209 23.45 12.43 1.29
C ILE A 209 24.70 13.23 1.65
N PRO A 210 24.56 14.52 2.00
CA PRO A 210 25.70 15.32 2.43
C PRO A 210 26.37 14.67 3.63
N LYS A 211 27.70 14.76 3.66
CA LYS A 211 28.49 14.25 4.77
C LYS A 211 28.27 15.15 5.99
N ASP A 212 27.27 14.76 6.76
CA ASP A 212 26.83 15.46 7.96
C ASP A 212 27.35 14.75 9.21
N THR A 213 27.72 15.57 10.18
CA THR A 213 28.18 15.12 11.50
C THR A 213 27.21 15.62 12.56
N PHE A 214 26.76 14.70 13.41
CA PHE A 214 25.81 14.96 14.47
C PHE A 214 26.42 14.61 15.83
N LEU A 215 26.12 15.44 16.83
CA LEU A 215 26.28 15.07 18.23
C LEU A 215 25.00 14.35 18.68
N ILE A 216 25.14 13.11 19.13
CA ILE A 216 24.04 12.27 19.59
C ILE A 216 24.10 12.17 21.12
N ASP A 217 23.00 12.52 21.79
CA ASP A 217 22.81 12.32 23.23
C ASP A 217 21.85 11.15 23.44
N THR A 218 22.38 10.01 23.87
CA THR A 218 21.61 8.77 24.01
C THR A 218 20.74 8.76 25.27
N ALA A 219 21.03 9.61 26.26
CA ALA A 219 20.23 9.73 27.46
C ALA A 219 18.95 10.53 27.20
N GLN A 220 19.05 11.60 26.39
CA GLN A 220 17.91 12.44 26.02
C GLN A 220 17.23 12.03 24.71
N ALA A 221 17.83 11.10 23.95
CA ALA A 221 17.38 10.70 22.62
C ALA A 221 17.29 11.87 21.64
N THR A 222 18.28 12.76 21.67
CA THR A 222 18.37 13.96 20.83
C THR A 222 19.59 13.93 19.92
N SER A 223 19.49 14.65 18.80
CA SER A 223 20.59 14.87 17.86
C SER A 223 20.80 16.37 17.66
N THR A 224 22.04 16.79 17.42
CA THR A 224 22.39 18.17 17.07
C THR A 224 23.38 18.14 15.93
N LEU A 225 23.07 18.81 14.81
CA LEU A 225 23.99 18.96 13.69
C LEU A 225 25.18 19.82 14.13
N ILE A 226 26.40 19.29 13.99
CA ILE A 226 27.63 19.98 14.39
C ILE A 226 28.54 20.34 13.21
N ALA A 227 28.45 19.63 12.09
CA ALA A 227 29.13 19.98 10.85
C ALA A 227 28.34 19.48 9.65
N GLN A 228 28.33 20.27 8.59
CA GLN A 228 27.77 19.91 7.29
C GLN A 228 28.84 20.17 6.22
N GLU A 229 29.31 19.11 5.57
CA GLU A 229 30.23 19.23 4.44
C GLU A 229 29.37 19.51 3.19
N LYS A 230 29.27 20.78 2.80
CA LYS A 230 28.61 21.15 1.54
C LYS A 230 29.46 20.63 0.39
N GLU A 231 28.90 19.77 -0.46
CA GLU A 231 29.52 19.46 -1.75
C GLU A 231 29.74 20.77 -2.53
N ILE A 232 31.01 21.02 -2.86
CA ILE A 232 31.38 22.05 -3.82
C ILE A 232 30.99 21.46 -5.17
N ASN A 233 29.86 21.91 -5.73
CA ASN A 233 29.49 21.62 -7.11
C ASN A 233 30.64 22.09 -8.02
N TYR A 234 31.36 21.15 -8.62
CA TYR A 234 32.15 21.44 -9.81
C TYR A 234 31.15 21.52 -10.98
N GLU A 235 30.83 22.74 -11.39
CA GLU A 235 30.12 23.02 -12.66
C GLU A 235 30.84 22.44 -13.88
#